data_AF-A0A523BQA1-F1
#
_entry.id   AF-A0A523BQA1-F1
#
_cell.length_a   1.000
_cell.length_b   1.000
_cell.length_c   1.000
_cell.angle_alpha   90.00
_cell.angle_beta   90.00
_cell.angle_gamma   90.00
#
_symmetry.space_group_name_H-M   'P 1'
#
loop_
_entity.id
_entity.type
_entity.pdbx_description
1 polymer ?
#
loop_
_entity_poly.entity_id
_entity_poly.type
_entity_poly.pdbx_seq_one_letter_code
_entity_poly.pdbx_strand_id
1 'polypeptide(L)'
;MQKSLSTQPAANQESLDIHISSGESTGSEIIAPGVKSTHRPIDYRLRRPHFPKDIATRLTDGLVPSVLLLVLTMMMDMLIYPIEATAKGEGLLVYLILVLALGVFALEKSTHSGSTEIGRAMSGMVAGQFFWHAFWIIQLMGGIELKPQGTILILGLISLLGLTLWRPVLPLGVKFFLVSFLASWVNRFFINHSIMQSAGADLFTWMFYATGFLALAGVVFGTAYLIYRAEFKVQRLWAALGIWQSALVMLIVALKVFL
;
A
#
# COMPACT_ATOMS: atom_id res chain seq x y z
N MET A 1 -45.33 46.89 -30.08
CA MET A 1 -44.76 47.38 -28.80
C MET A 1 -43.40 46.68 -28.64
N GLN A 2 -42.23 47.19 -29.04
CA GLN A 2 -41.58 48.51 -28.91
C GLN A 2 -41.37 48.98 -27.45
N LYS A 3 -40.17 48.67 -26.91
CA LYS A 3 -39.29 49.44 -25.98
C LYS A 3 -38.17 48.49 -25.49
N SER A 4 -36.93 48.56 -25.95
CA SER A 4 -35.86 49.57 -25.76
C SER A 4 -35.01 49.40 -24.48
N LEU A 5 -33.75 49.06 -24.70
CA LEU A 5 -32.50 49.58 -24.13
C LEU A 5 -32.04 49.32 -22.68
N SER A 6 -30.70 49.19 -22.63
CA SER A 6 -29.75 49.50 -21.54
C SER A 6 -29.43 48.32 -20.60
N THR A 7 -28.19 48.05 -20.17
CA THR A 7 -26.93 48.80 -20.24
C THR A 7 -25.76 47.81 -20.12
N GLN A 8 -24.71 48.06 -20.90
CA GLN A 8 -23.42 47.40 -20.90
C GLN A 8 -22.53 47.96 -19.78
N PRO A 9 -21.65 47.15 -19.15
CA PRO A 9 -20.39 47.69 -18.65
C PRO A 9 -19.18 47.04 -19.33
N ALA A 10 -18.24 47.92 -19.62
CA ALA A 10 -16.98 47.78 -20.32
C ALA A 10 -16.12 46.57 -19.92
N ALA A 11 -15.65 45.84 -20.92
CA ALA A 11 -14.50 44.97 -20.83
C ALA A 11 -13.23 45.84 -20.86
N ASN A 12 -12.42 45.74 -19.81
CA ASN A 12 -11.09 46.33 -19.73
C ASN A 12 -10.16 45.55 -20.68
N GLN A 13 -9.75 46.18 -21.78
CA GLN A 13 -8.66 45.72 -22.62
C GLN A 13 -7.35 46.22 -21.99
N GLU A 14 -6.69 45.38 -21.19
CA GLU A 14 -5.26 45.53 -20.93
C GLU A 14 -4.51 45.05 -22.18
N SER A 15 -4.11 46.02 -23.00
CA SER A 15 -3.11 45.88 -24.04
C SER A 15 -1.76 45.59 -23.40
N LEU A 16 -1.34 44.33 -23.40
CA LEU A 16 0.03 43.96 -23.06
C LEU A 16 0.90 44.16 -24.30
N ASP A 17 1.63 45.28 -24.33
CA ASP A 17 2.61 45.61 -25.35
C ASP A 17 3.73 44.56 -25.38
N ILE A 18 3.74 43.76 -26.45
CA ILE A 18 4.84 42.85 -26.76
C ILE A 18 5.93 43.68 -27.43
N HIS A 19 6.86 44.19 -26.62
CA HIS A 19 8.10 44.80 -27.08
C HIS A 19 9.03 43.69 -27.63
N ILE A 20 8.98 43.45 -28.94
CA ILE A 20 9.99 42.64 -29.64
C ILE A 20 11.22 43.52 -29.85
N SER A 21 12.20 43.39 -28.94
CA SER A 21 13.54 43.96 -29.13
C SER A 21 14.37 42.97 -29.95
N SER A 22 14.51 43.27 -31.24
CA SER A 22 15.54 42.69 -32.10
C SER A 22 16.88 43.34 -31.76
N GLY A 23 17.60 42.73 -30.82
CA GLY A 23 18.94 43.13 -30.40
C GLY A 23 19.95 42.04 -30.72
N GLU A 24 20.55 42.14 -31.90
CA GLU A 24 21.77 41.46 -32.29
C GLU A 24 22.93 42.07 -31.50
N SER A 25 23.57 41.32 -30.59
CA SER A 25 24.83 41.72 -29.95
C SER A 25 25.49 40.54 -29.24
N THR A 26 26.56 40.05 -29.86
CA THR A 26 27.87 39.73 -29.29
C THR A 26 27.99 39.38 -27.80
N GLY A 27 28.70 38.27 -27.59
CA GLY A 27 29.09 37.71 -26.29
C GLY A 27 29.45 38.74 -25.22
N SER A 28 28.79 38.59 -24.08
CA SER A 28 29.25 39.07 -22.79
C SER A 28 28.79 38.05 -21.76
N GLU A 29 29.76 37.27 -21.30
CA GLU A 29 29.68 36.33 -20.21
C GLU A 29 29.42 37.12 -18.92
N ILE A 30 28.14 37.44 -18.64
CA ILE A 30 27.73 38.01 -17.37
C ILE A 30 27.67 36.86 -16.36
N ILE A 31 28.83 36.58 -15.78
CA ILE A 31 28.98 35.76 -14.58
C ILE A 31 28.26 36.49 -13.45
N ALA A 32 27.08 36.00 -13.07
CA ALA A 32 26.40 36.43 -11.85
C ALA A 32 27.28 36.07 -10.63
N PRO A 33 27.73 37.05 -9.82
CA PRO A 33 28.41 36.75 -8.58
C PRO A 33 27.37 36.37 -7.53
N GLY A 34 27.35 35.11 -7.09
CA GLY A 34 26.72 34.78 -5.80
C GLY A 34 25.84 33.53 -5.72
N VAL A 35 25.62 32.78 -6.80
CA VAL A 35 25.05 31.44 -6.65
C VAL A 35 26.19 30.49 -6.28
N LYS A 36 26.46 30.37 -4.98
CA LYS A 36 27.24 29.24 -4.44
C LYS A 36 26.51 27.96 -4.85
N SER A 37 26.88 27.40 -5.99
CA SER A 37 26.50 26.06 -6.37
C SER A 37 27.12 25.14 -5.33
N THR A 38 26.33 24.80 -4.32
CA THR A 38 26.59 23.65 -3.44
C THR A 38 26.37 22.40 -4.26
N HIS A 39 27.18 22.23 -5.31
CA HIS A 39 27.47 20.95 -5.92
C HIS A 39 28.24 20.19 -4.84
N ARG A 40 27.50 19.54 -3.93
CA ARG A 40 28.05 18.49 -3.11
C ARG A 40 28.48 17.41 -4.11
N PRO A 41 29.80 17.14 -4.27
CA PRO A 41 30.22 16.03 -5.10
C PRO A 41 29.51 14.79 -4.55
N ILE A 42 28.75 14.12 -5.40
CA ILE A 42 28.20 12.81 -5.07
C ILE A 42 29.42 11.92 -4.93
N ASP A 43 29.90 11.77 -3.71
CA ASP A 43 31.08 10.97 -3.38
C ASP A 43 30.65 9.50 -3.58
N TYR A 44 30.80 8.97 -4.80
CA TYR A 44 30.55 7.57 -5.17
C TYR A 44 31.64 6.65 -4.61
N ARG A 45 32.15 6.95 -3.41
CA ARG A 45 33.00 6.04 -2.65
C ARG A 45 32.28 4.71 -2.56
N LEU A 46 32.79 3.77 -3.34
CA LEU A 46 32.57 2.34 -3.29
C LEU A 46 32.50 1.93 -1.82
N ARG A 47 31.28 1.92 -1.28
CA ARG A 47 31.01 1.46 0.07
C ARG A 47 31.25 -0.05 0.02
N ARG A 48 32.49 -0.45 0.26
CA ARG A 48 32.85 -1.87 0.34
C ARG A 48 31.90 -2.51 1.34
N PRO A 49 31.09 -3.49 0.91
CA PRO A 49 30.14 -4.15 1.80
C PRO A 49 30.94 -4.74 2.96
N HIS A 50 30.67 -4.29 4.17
CA HIS A 50 31.21 -4.91 5.37
C HIS A 50 30.32 -6.12 5.64
N PHE A 51 30.70 -7.23 5.01
CA PHE A 51 29.89 -8.43 4.77
C PHE A 51 29.05 -8.95 5.96
N PRO A 52 29.49 -9.00 7.22
CA PRO A 52 28.63 -9.55 8.28
C PRO A 52 27.60 -8.55 8.83
N LYS A 53 27.94 -7.25 8.95
CA LYS A 53 27.04 -6.24 9.53
C LYS A 53 25.95 -5.80 8.54
N ASP A 54 26.25 -5.81 7.24
CA ASP A 54 25.29 -5.39 6.22
C ASP A 54 24.17 -6.42 6.02
N ILE A 55 24.41 -7.72 6.21
CA ILE A 55 23.39 -8.78 6.05
C ILE A 55 22.37 -8.74 7.18
N ALA A 56 22.84 -8.65 8.44
CA ALA A 56 21.94 -8.57 9.59
C ALA A 56 20.99 -7.37 9.49
N THR A 57 21.54 -6.20 9.10
CA THR A 57 20.75 -4.97 8.94
C THR A 57 19.74 -5.09 7.78
N ARG A 58 20.13 -5.73 6.67
CA ARG A 58 19.22 -6.03 5.54
C ARG A 58 18.05 -6.87 6.02
N LEU A 59 18.36 -7.98 6.70
CA LEU A 59 17.36 -8.92 7.19
C LEU A 59 16.39 -8.25 8.16
N THR A 60 16.90 -7.49 9.15
CA THR A 60 16.04 -6.78 10.10
C THR A 60 15.16 -5.74 9.41
N ASP A 61 15.68 -4.99 8.44
CA ASP A 61 14.92 -3.94 7.75
C ASP A 61 13.71 -4.48 6.97
N GLY A 62 13.77 -5.71 6.45
CA GLY A 62 12.65 -6.31 5.72
C GLY A 62 11.80 -7.26 6.56
N LEU A 63 12.40 -8.02 7.48
CA LEU A 63 11.68 -9.01 8.29
C LEU A 63 10.87 -8.35 9.40
N VAL A 64 11.36 -7.24 9.99
CA VAL A 64 10.62 -6.49 11.02
C VAL A 64 9.27 -5.99 10.49
N PRO A 65 9.18 -5.33 9.31
CA PRO A 65 7.90 -4.98 8.69
C PRO A 65 6.96 -6.17 8.46
N SER A 66 7.48 -7.31 7.99
CA SER A 66 6.66 -8.51 7.77
C SER A 66 6.06 -9.04 9.06
N VAL A 67 6.88 -9.16 10.10
CA VAL A 67 6.45 -9.64 11.41
C VAL A 67 5.47 -8.66 12.04
N LEU A 68 5.74 -7.35 11.93
CA LEU A 68 4.82 -6.32 12.41
C LEU A 68 3.45 -6.43 11.77
N LEU A 69 3.38 -6.59 10.44
CA LEU A 69 2.11 -6.76 9.74
C LEU A 69 1.42 -8.07 10.11
N LEU A 70 2.17 -9.17 10.26
CA LEU A 70 1.61 -10.46 10.65
C LEU A 70 0.98 -10.40 12.04
N VAL A 71 1.71 -9.84 13.01
CA VAL A 71 1.22 -9.63 14.38
C VAL A 71 0.03 -8.69 14.38
N LEU A 72 0.08 -7.61 13.60
CA LEU A 72 -1.03 -6.67 13.49
C LEU A 72 -2.28 -7.35 12.94
N THR A 73 -2.17 -8.15 11.87
CA THR A 73 -3.30 -8.90 11.32
C THR A 73 -3.89 -9.86 12.34
N MET A 74 -3.04 -10.66 12.99
CA MET A 74 -3.48 -11.61 14.02
C MET A 74 -4.16 -10.92 15.19
N MET A 75 -3.58 -9.84 15.70
CA MET A 75 -4.14 -9.09 16.83
C MET A 75 -5.52 -8.54 16.49
N MET A 76 -5.69 -8.03 15.27
CA MET A 76 -6.95 -7.49 14.79
C MET A 76 -8.00 -8.58 14.58
N ASP A 77 -7.63 -9.73 13.99
CA ASP A 77 -8.53 -10.88 13.82
C ASP A 77 -8.96 -11.48 15.17
N MET A 78 -8.02 -11.62 16.10
CA MET A 78 -8.26 -12.22 17.42
C MET A 78 -9.11 -11.31 18.32
N LEU A 79 -9.11 -10.00 18.10
CA LEU A 79 -9.96 -9.05 18.85
C LEU A 79 -11.44 -9.09 18.43
N ILE A 80 -11.77 -9.54 17.22
CA ILE A 80 -13.16 -9.56 16.74
C ILE A 80 -14.02 -10.46 17.62
N TYR A 81 -13.58 -11.70 17.85
CA TYR A 81 -14.35 -12.71 18.57
C TYR A 81 -14.74 -12.32 20.01
N PRO A 82 -13.82 -11.84 20.88
CA PRO A 82 -14.19 -11.41 22.22
C PRO A 82 -15.12 -10.19 22.21
N ILE A 83 -14.91 -9.24 21.28
CA ILE A 83 -15.76 -8.05 21.17
C ILE A 83 -17.20 -8.46 20.81
N GLU A 84 -17.35 -9.35 19.83
CA GLU A 84 -18.64 -9.90 19.43
C GLU A 84 -19.32 -10.65 20.59
N ALA A 85 -18.55 -11.44 21.36
CA ALA A 85 -19.07 -12.17 22.50
C ALA A 85 -19.54 -11.26 23.66
N THR A 86 -18.82 -10.17 23.96
CA THR A 86 -19.14 -9.30 25.11
C THR A 86 -20.11 -8.18 24.79
N ALA A 87 -19.96 -7.54 23.64
CA ALA A 87 -20.63 -6.28 23.30
C ALA A 87 -21.48 -6.35 22.02
N LYS A 88 -21.53 -7.54 21.38
CA LYS A 88 -22.35 -7.83 20.19
C LYS A 88 -22.11 -6.79 19.07
N GLY A 89 -23.15 -6.44 18.31
CA GLY A 89 -23.05 -5.53 17.17
C GLY A 89 -22.68 -4.09 17.53
N GLU A 90 -23.09 -3.59 18.71
CA GLU A 90 -22.76 -2.23 19.15
C GLU A 90 -21.27 -2.07 19.44
N GLY A 91 -20.66 -3.05 20.12
CA GLY A 91 -19.22 -3.07 20.35
C GLY A 91 -18.41 -3.16 19.06
N LEU A 92 -18.91 -3.92 18.09
CA LEU A 92 -18.27 -4.07 16.78
C LEU A 92 -18.29 -2.75 15.98
N LEU A 93 -19.34 -1.93 16.14
CA LEU A 93 -19.43 -0.59 15.54
C LEU A 93 -18.41 0.37 16.13
N VAL A 94 -18.26 0.40 17.47
CA VAL A 94 -17.25 1.24 18.13
C VAL A 94 -15.84 0.81 17.70
N TYR A 95 -15.59 -0.50 17.63
CA TYR A 95 -14.32 -1.05 17.16
C TYR A 95 -14.04 -0.66 15.70
N LEU A 96 -15.04 -0.73 14.81
CA LEU A 96 -14.93 -0.28 13.42
C LEU A 96 -14.52 1.19 13.33
N ILE A 97 -15.14 2.08 14.12
CA ILE A 97 -14.79 3.51 14.14
C ILE A 97 -13.33 3.70 14.57
N LEU A 98 -12.88 2.98 15.59
CA LEU A 98 -11.51 3.06 16.09
C LEU A 98 -10.51 2.56 15.04
N VAL A 99 -10.77 1.42 14.41
CA VAL A 99 -9.96 0.84 13.31
C VAL A 99 -9.87 1.82 12.14
N LEU A 100 -10.99 2.43 11.75
CA LEU A 100 -11.03 3.45 10.69
C LEU A 100 -10.24 4.70 11.07
N ALA A 101 -10.38 5.20 12.30
CA ALA A 101 -9.64 6.37 12.77
C ALA A 101 -8.12 6.12 12.75
N LEU A 102 -7.67 4.95 13.21
CA LEU A 102 -6.26 4.54 13.13
C LEU A 102 -5.80 4.37 11.68
N GLY A 103 -6.63 3.81 10.82
CA GLY A 103 -6.37 3.67 9.39
C GLY A 103 -6.17 5.03 8.70
N VAL A 104 -7.08 5.98 8.93
CA VAL A 104 -7.02 7.34 8.37
C VAL A 104 -5.78 8.08 8.88
N PHE A 105 -5.48 7.99 10.19
CA PHE A 105 -4.28 8.58 10.76
C PHE A 105 -2.99 8.01 10.15
N ALA A 106 -2.91 6.69 9.97
CA ALA A 106 -1.77 6.05 9.32
C ALA A 106 -1.66 6.44 7.83
N LEU A 107 -2.80 6.62 7.16
CA LEU A 107 -2.86 7.06 5.76
C LEU A 107 -2.38 8.50 5.61
N GLU A 108 -2.81 9.42 6.48
CA GLU A 108 -2.33 10.80 6.52
C GLU A 108 -0.80 10.85 6.74
N LYS A 109 -0.29 10.04 7.68
CA LYS A 109 1.15 9.93 7.91
C LYS A 109 1.90 9.40 6.67
N SER A 110 1.25 8.60 5.83
CA SER A 110 1.85 8.08 4.59
C SER A 110 2.01 9.13 3.49
N THR A 111 1.12 10.13 3.46
CA THR A 111 1.14 11.22 2.49
C THR A 111 2.03 12.37 2.93
N HIS A 112 2.28 12.53 4.24
CA HIS A 112 3.08 13.61 4.79
C HIS A 112 4.50 13.68 4.21
N SER A 113 4.82 14.80 3.56
CA SER A 113 6.08 15.02 2.85
C SER A 113 7.32 15.09 3.76
N GLY A 114 7.15 15.42 5.04
CA GLY A 114 8.24 15.50 6.02
C GLY A 114 8.77 14.16 6.52
N SER A 115 8.10 13.04 6.23
CA SER A 115 8.50 11.72 6.69
C SER A 115 9.50 11.05 5.73
N THR A 116 10.40 10.23 6.28
CA THR A 116 11.28 9.37 5.48
C THR A 116 10.47 8.45 4.56
N GLU A 117 11.02 8.11 3.40
CA GLU A 117 10.36 7.24 2.40
C GLU A 117 9.92 5.91 3.00
N ILE A 118 10.75 5.33 3.88
CA ILE A 118 10.47 4.07 4.60
C ILE A 118 9.29 4.27 5.55
N GLY A 119 9.30 5.37 6.34
CA GLY A 119 8.22 5.68 7.26
C GLY A 119 6.88 5.83 6.55
N ARG A 120 6.89 6.46 5.37
CA ARG A 120 5.70 6.64 4.51
C ARG A 120 5.19 5.32 3.94
N ALA A 121 6.09 4.46 3.47
CA ALA A 121 5.73 3.14 2.96
C ALA A 121 5.17 2.25 4.08
N MET A 122 5.82 2.23 5.25
CA MET A 122 5.37 1.50 6.44
C MET A 122 3.99 1.95 6.91
N SER A 123 3.76 3.27 7.05
CA SER A 123 2.44 3.77 7.45
C SER A 123 1.38 3.49 6.40
N GLY A 124 1.75 3.48 5.10
CA GLY A 124 0.90 3.01 4.02
C GLY A 124 0.50 1.54 4.18
N MET A 125 1.44 0.64 4.42
CA MET A 125 1.18 -0.79 4.64
C MET A 125 0.24 -1.02 5.83
N VAL A 126 0.50 -0.33 6.95
CA VAL A 126 -0.33 -0.40 8.15
C VAL A 126 -1.73 0.14 7.90
N ALA A 127 -1.85 1.27 7.21
CA ALA A 127 -3.14 1.84 6.83
C ALA A 127 -3.94 0.87 5.94
N GLY A 128 -3.32 0.23 4.96
CA GLY A 128 -4.00 -0.71 4.07
C GLY A 128 -4.55 -1.91 4.84
N GLN A 129 -3.82 -2.37 5.86
CA GLN A 129 -4.29 -3.43 6.75
C GLN A 129 -5.47 -2.99 7.63
N PHE A 130 -5.45 -1.78 8.19
CA PHE A 130 -6.58 -1.23 8.95
C PHE A 130 -7.84 -1.08 8.09
N PHE A 131 -7.71 -0.54 6.88
CA PHE A 131 -8.83 -0.38 5.95
C PHE A 131 -9.38 -1.72 5.47
N TRP A 132 -8.50 -2.70 5.23
CA TRP A 132 -8.93 -4.07 4.94
C TRP A 132 -9.74 -4.65 6.10
N HIS A 133 -9.28 -4.46 7.33
CA HIS A 133 -9.97 -4.95 8.51
C HIS A 133 -11.33 -4.27 8.72
N ALA A 134 -11.38 -2.95 8.53
CA ALA A 134 -12.64 -2.20 8.57
C ALA A 134 -13.63 -2.71 7.51
N PHE A 135 -13.16 -2.96 6.29
CA PHE A 135 -13.98 -3.54 5.23
C PHE A 135 -14.52 -4.93 5.59
N TRP A 136 -13.69 -5.78 6.20
CA TRP A 136 -14.11 -7.10 6.70
C TRP A 136 -15.19 -6.99 7.78
N ILE A 137 -15.03 -6.09 8.75
CA ILE A 137 -16.03 -5.86 9.81
C ILE A 137 -17.35 -5.37 9.22
N ILE A 138 -17.32 -4.48 8.22
CA ILE A 138 -18.53 -4.00 7.53
C ILE A 138 -19.27 -5.17 6.86
N GLN A 139 -18.56 -6.10 6.22
CA GLN A 139 -19.20 -7.29 5.65
C GLN A 139 -19.84 -8.16 6.74
N LEU A 140 -19.14 -8.37 7.85
CA LEU A 140 -19.63 -9.16 8.99
C LEU A 140 -20.90 -8.54 9.59
N MET A 141 -20.91 -7.21 9.80
CA MET A 141 -22.04 -6.48 10.36
C MET A 141 -23.25 -6.38 9.42
N GLY A 142 -23.00 -6.13 8.13
CA GLY A 142 -24.06 -5.90 7.17
C GLY A 142 -24.83 -7.17 6.80
N GLY A 143 -24.32 -8.36 7.14
CA GLY A 143 -24.83 -9.62 6.59
C GLY A 143 -24.81 -9.65 5.06
N ILE A 144 -24.08 -8.72 4.43
CA ILE A 144 -23.98 -8.59 2.98
C ILE A 144 -22.91 -9.59 2.56
N GLU A 145 -23.33 -10.84 2.38
CA GLU A 145 -22.52 -11.81 1.68
C GLU A 145 -22.47 -11.39 0.21
N LEU A 146 -21.40 -10.70 -0.17
CA LEU A 146 -21.13 -10.40 -1.56
C LEU A 146 -21.02 -11.73 -2.30
N LYS A 147 -21.96 -11.97 -3.22
CA LYS A 147 -21.89 -13.13 -4.13
C LYS A 147 -20.49 -13.18 -4.76
N PRO A 148 -19.88 -14.36 -4.91
CA PRO A 148 -18.51 -14.49 -5.41
C PRO A 148 -18.25 -13.71 -6.70
N GLN A 149 -19.23 -13.68 -7.60
CA GLN A 149 -19.20 -12.94 -8.87
C GLN A 149 -19.08 -11.42 -8.67
N GLY A 150 -19.84 -10.85 -7.73
CA GLY A 150 -19.78 -9.41 -7.42
C GLY A 150 -18.45 -9.02 -6.79
N THR A 151 -17.92 -9.87 -5.90
CA THR A 151 -16.61 -9.66 -5.27
C THR A 151 -15.49 -9.60 -6.30
N ILE A 152 -15.48 -10.51 -7.29
CA ILE A 152 -14.48 -10.51 -8.37
C ILE A 152 -14.56 -9.24 -9.21
N LEU A 153 -15.76 -8.78 -9.56
CA LEU A 153 -15.95 -7.56 -10.35
C LEU A 153 -15.45 -6.32 -9.60
N ILE A 154 -15.80 -6.18 -8.32
CA ILE A 154 -15.34 -5.06 -7.49
C ILE A 154 -13.82 -5.10 -7.32
N LEU A 155 -13.25 -6.28 -7.06
CA LEU A 155 -11.80 -6.46 -6.94
C LEU A 155 -11.08 -6.13 -8.25
N GLY A 156 -11.63 -6.56 -9.38
CA GLY A 156 -11.14 -6.21 -10.71
C GLY A 156 -11.18 -4.70 -10.97
N LEU A 157 -12.28 -4.03 -10.61
CA LEU A 157 -12.44 -2.59 -10.78
C LEU A 157 -11.43 -1.80 -9.92
N ILE A 158 -11.29 -2.15 -8.64
CA ILE A 158 -10.36 -1.48 -7.72
C ILE A 158 -8.92 -1.73 -8.13
N SER A 159 -8.60 -2.95 -8.61
CA SER A 159 -7.28 -3.28 -9.15
C SER A 159 -6.97 -2.48 -10.42
N LEU A 160 -7.93 -2.37 -11.33
CA LEU A 160 -7.78 -1.60 -12.56
C LEU A 160 -7.60 -0.10 -12.26
N LEU A 161 -8.41 0.46 -11.36
CA LEU A 161 -8.27 1.84 -10.92
C LEU A 161 -6.90 2.07 -10.27
N GLY A 162 -6.50 1.16 -9.38
CA GLY A 162 -5.21 1.17 -8.72
C GLY A 162 -4.03 1.11 -9.68
N LEU A 163 -4.08 0.22 -10.68
CA LEU A 163 -3.09 0.10 -11.75
C LEU A 163 -3.03 1.34 -12.65
N THR A 164 -4.20 1.92 -12.97
CA THR A 164 -4.30 3.12 -13.81
C THR A 164 -3.66 4.33 -13.13
N LEU A 165 -3.90 4.50 -11.83
CA LEU A 165 -3.31 5.59 -11.04
C LEU A 165 -1.84 5.33 -10.63
N TRP A 166 -1.32 4.12 -10.88
CA TRP A 166 -0.03 3.67 -10.35
C TRP A 166 1.18 4.46 -10.88
N ARG A 167 1.20 4.80 -12.18
CA ARG A 167 2.34 5.45 -12.82
C ARG A 167 2.45 6.96 -12.59
N PRO A 168 1.39 7.76 -12.73
CA PRO A 168 1.57 9.21 -12.84
C PRO A 168 1.45 10.01 -11.53
N VAL A 169 0.70 9.53 -10.52
CA VAL A 169 0.23 10.45 -9.45
C VAL A 169 0.45 9.94 -8.03
N LEU A 170 0.54 8.62 -7.81
CA LEU A 170 0.49 8.10 -6.45
C LEU A 170 1.84 8.25 -5.70
N PRO A 171 1.85 8.89 -4.51
CA PRO A 171 3.02 8.90 -3.65
C PRO A 171 3.33 7.48 -3.16
N LEU A 172 4.59 7.24 -2.80
CA LEU A 172 5.08 5.92 -2.40
C LEU A 172 4.23 5.29 -1.28
N GLY A 173 3.84 6.07 -0.25
CA GLY A 173 3.00 5.58 0.84
C GLY A 173 1.64 5.03 0.37
N VAL A 174 0.98 5.72 -0.56
CA VAL A 174 -0.34 5.29 -1.08
C VAL A 174 -0.21 4.05 -1.97
N LYS A 175 0.92 3.88 -2.66
CA LYS A 175 1.21 2.64 -3.42
C LYS A 175 1.25 1.43 -2.49
N PHE A 176 1.94 1.55 -1.36
CA PHE A 176 2.03 0.48 -0.37
C PHE A 176 0.70 0.23 0.36
N PHE A 177 -0.08 1.29 0.62
CA PHE A 177 -1.46 1.18 1.09
C PHE A 177 -2.32 0.34 0.13
N LEU A 178 -2.31 0.70 -1.14
CA LEU A 178 -3.12 0.02 -2.15
C LEU A 178 -2.73 -1.45 -2.27
N VAL A 179 -1.44 -1.76 -2.33
CA VAL A 179 -0.97 -3.16 -2.44
C VAL A 179 -1.27 -3.97 -1.20
N SER A 180 -1.06 -3.43 0.00
CA SER A 180 -1.38 -4.15 1.24
C SER A 180 -2.88 -4.45 1.34
N PHE A 181 -3.73 -3.48 1.02
CA PHE A 181 -5.18 -3.65 0.97
C PHE A 181 -5.60 -4.72 -0.06
N LEU A 182 -5.11 -4.62 -1.31
CA LEU A 182 -5.43 -5.59 -2.36
C LEU A 182 -4.91 -6.98 -2.04
N ALA A 183 -3.70 -7.08 -1.50
CA ALA A 183 -3.10 -8.36 -1.18
C ALA A 183 -3.91 -9.10 -0.10
N SER A 184 -4.33 -8.40 0.96
CA SER A 184 -5.22 -8.97 1.97
C SER A 184 -6.56 -9.41 1.38
N TRP A 185 -7.09 -8.65 0.42
CA TRP A 185 -8.33 -9.02 -0.26
C TRP A 185 -8.20 -10.26 -1.12
N VAL A 186 -7.17 -10.32 -1.98
CA VAL A 186 -6.87 -11.49 -2.83
C VAL A 186 -6.66 -12.73 -1.96
N ASN A 187 -5.93 -12.58 -0.86
CA ASN A 187 -5.66 -13.68 0.07
C ASN A 187 -6.96 -14.23 0.67
N ARG A 188 -7.83 -13.36 1.19
CA ARG A 188 -9.13 -13.78 1.76
C ARG A 188 -10.03 -14.41 0.71
N PHE A 189 -10.09 -13.84 -0.49
CA PHE A 189 -10.85 -14.42 -1.60
C PHE A 189 -10.37 -15.84 -1.93
N PHE A 190 -9.05 -16.03 -2.03
CA PHE A 190 -8.45 -17.31 -2.36
C PHE A 190 -8.71 -18.36 -1.28
N ILE A 191 -8.60 -17.99 0.01
CA ILE A 191 -8.89 -18.88 1.14
C ILE A 191 -10.37 -19.27 1.17
N ASN A 192 -11.28 -18.30 1.07
CA ASN A 192 -12.72 -18.55 1.10
C ASN A 192 -13.13 -19.47 -0.07
N HIS A 193 -12.60 -19.22 -1.27
CA HIS A 193 -12.88 -20.04 -2.44
C HIS A 193 -12.33 -21.47 -2.32
N SER A 194 -11.18 -21.62 -1.67
CA SER A 194 -10.58 -22.94 -1.41
C SER A 194 -11.39 -23.75 -0.40
N ILE A 195 -11.86 -23.12 0.69
CA ILE A 195 -12.68 -23.78 1.72
C ILE A 195 -14.03 -24.23 1.17
N MET A 196 -14.68 -23.41 0.33
CA MET A 196 -15.97 -23.79 -0.28
C MET A 196 -15.84 -24.99 -1.21
N GLN A 197 -14.71 -25.15 -1.91
CA GLN A 197 -14.48 -26.26 -2.83
C GLN A 197 -14.01 -27.54 -2.13
N SER A 198 -13.24 -27.43 -1.04
CA SER A 198 -12.77 -28.61 -0.29
C SER A 198 -13.89 -29.42 0.34
N ALA A 199 -15.08 -28.85 0.54
CA ALA A 199 -16.24 -29.55 1.08
C ALA A 199 -16.84 -30.60 0.11
N GLY A 200 -16.50 -30.56 -1.19
CA GLY A 200 -17.17 -31.36 -2.22
C GLY A 200 -16.37 -32.54 -2.82
N ALA A 201 -15.04 -32.55 -2.78
CA ALA A 201 -14.23 -33.61 -3.38
C ALA A 201 -12.79 -33.67 -2.84
N ASP A 202 -12.23 -34.89 -2.71
CA ASP A 202 -10.87 -35.16 -2.22
C ASP A 202 -9.76 -34.45 -3.01
N LEU A 203 -9.98 -34.20 -4.30
CA LEU A 203 -9.02 -33.51 -5.17
C LEU A 203 -8.75 -32.07 -4.69
N PHE A 204 -9.77 -31.39 -4.15
CA PHE A 204 -9.62 -30.03 -3.62
C PHE A 204 -8.84 -29.98 -2.31
N THR A 205 -8.90 -31.04 -1.51
CA THR A 205 -8.07 -31.18 -0.31
C THR A 205 -6.59 -31.17 -0.66
N TRP A 206 -6.19 -31.85 -1.75
CA TRP A 206 -4.81 -31.83 -2.22
C TRP A 206 -4.38 -30.44 -2.70
N MET A 207 -5.25 -29.72 -3.44
CA MET A 207 -4.98 -28.33 -3.85
C MET A 207 -4.80 -27.40 -2.65
N PHE A 208 -5.54 -27.60 -1.56
CA PHE A 208 -5.38 -26.85 -0.32
C PHE A 208 -4.02 -27.10 0.35
N TYR A 209 -3.52 -28.33 0.37
CA TYR A 209 -2.16 -28.60 0.84
C TYR A 209 -1.10 -27.98 -0.08
N ALA A 210 -1.30 -28.07 -1.40
CA ALA A 210 -0.39 -27.50 -2.39
C ALA A 210 -0.23 -25.98 -2.21
N THR A 211 -1.30 -25.26 -1.86
CA THR A 211 -1.22 -23.81 -1.60
C THR A 211 -0.44 -23.50 -0.32
N GLY A 212 -0.53 -24.35 0.71
CA GLY A 212 0.34 -24.29 1.89
C GLY A 212 1.83 -24.47 1.56
N PHE A 213 2.17 -25.46 0.72
CA PHE A 213 3.55 -25.65 0.26
C PHE A 213 4.04 -24.49 -0.62
N LEU A 214 3.18 -23.96 -1.49
CA LEU A 214 3.50 -22.80 -2.31
C LEU A 214 3.74 -21.55 -1.45
N ALA A 215 2.96 -21.37 -0.38
CA ALA A 215 3.14 -20.31 0.59
C ALA A 215 4.47 -20.45 1.34
N LEU A 216 4.82 -21.65 1.79
CA LEU A 216 6.13 -21.93 2.40
C LEU A 216 7.29 -21.59 1.44
N ALA A 217 7.19 -22.02 0.18
CA ALA A 217 8.16 -21.68 -0.85
C ALA A 217 8.26 -20.17 -1.06
N GLY A 218 7.13 -19.44 -1.01
CA GLY A 218 7.08 -17.98 -1.08
C GLY A 218 7.84 -17.30 0.07
N VAL A 219 7.70 -17.80 1.31
CA VAL A 219 8.44 -17.29 2.47
C VAL A 219 9.95 -17.53 2.32
N VAL A 220 10.36 -18.74 1.92
CA VAL A 220 11.77 -19.09 1.71
C VAL A 220 12.36 -18.25 0.58
N PHE A 221 11.66 -18.14 -0.54
CA PHE A 221 12.09 -17.33 -1.69
C PHE A 221 12.17 -15.85 -1.34
N GLY A 222 11.18 -15.29 -0.64
CA GLY A 222 11.18 -13.90 -0.21
C GLY A 222 12.36 -13.59 0.73
N THR A 223 12.65 -14.50 1.66
CA THR A 223 13.79 -14.38 2.58
C THR A 223 15.12 -14.48 1.84
N ALA A 224 15.28 -15.45 0.93
CA ALA A 224 16.47 -15.57 0.09
C ALA A 224 16.66 -14.32 -0.79
N TYR A 225 15.60 -13.81 -1.40
CA TYR A 225 15.62 -12.60 -2.22
C TYR A 225 16.10 -11.38 -1.42
N LEU A 226 15.67 -11.26 -0.16
CA LEU A 226 16.06 -10.21 0.76
C LEU A 226 17.57 -10.25 1.06
N ILE A 227 18.14 -11.45 1.20
CA ILE A 227 19.58 -11.65 1.45
C ILE A 227 20.41 -11.32 0.20
N TYR A 228 20.02 -11.85 -0.96
CA TYR A 228 20.86 -11.81 -2.17
C TYR A 228 20.72 -10.54 -3.00
N ARG A 229 19.52 -9.95 -3.12
CA ARG A 229 19.24 -8.93 -4.16
C ARG A 229 18.76 -7.59 -3.61
N ALA A 230 18.36 -7.50 -2.35
CA ALA A 230 17.70 -6.29 -1.84
C ALA A 230 18.70 -5.17 -1.46
N GLU A 231 19.24 -4.52 -2.48
CA GLU A 231 20.15 -3.37 -2.33
C GLU A 231 19.40 -2.12 -1.86
N PHE A 232 18.20 -1.87 -2.42
CA PHE A 232 17.39 -0.70 -2.10
C PHE A 232 16.42 -0.97 -0.95
N LYS A 233 16.27 0.02 -0.04
CA LYS A 233 15.36 -0.07 1.11
C LYS A 233 13.90 -0.29 0.70
N VAL A 234 13.46 0.34 -0.39
CA VAL A 234 12.10 0.18 -0.92
C VAL A 234 11.86 -1.26 -1.40
N GLN A 235 12.84 -1.90 -2.05
CA GLN A 235 12.73 -3.30 -2.48
C GLN A 235 12.61 -4.26 -1.30
N ARG A 236 13.25 -3.96 -0.16
CA ARG A 236 13.10 -4.76 1.08
C ARG A 236 11.67 -4.72 1.60
N LEU A 237 11.00 -3.56 1.52
CA LEU A 237 9.59 -3.43 1.92
C LEU A 237 8.63 -4.18 0.99
N TRP A 238 8.93 -4.23 -0.31
CA TRP A 238 8.18 -5.06 -1.26
C TRP A 238 8.32 -6.55 -0.96
N ALA A 239 9.54 -7.00 -0.69
CA ALA A 239 9.78 -8.36 -0.24
C ALA A 239 9.06 -8.64 1.09
N ALA A 240 9.04 -7.66 2.00
CA ALA A 240 8.37 -7.79 3.28
C ALA A 240 6.85 -8.01 3.15
N LEU A 241 6.19 -7.32 2.22
CA LEU A 241 4.78 -7.57 1.89
C LEU A 241 4.55 -8.99 1.40
N GLY A 242 5.40 -9.47 0.49
CA GLY A 242 5.31 -10.83 -0.04
C GLY A 242 5.48 -11.88 1.05
N ILE A 243 6.52 -11.74 1.88
CA ILE A 243 6.80 -12.63 3.01
C ILE A 243 5.62 -12.66 3.97
N TRP A 244 5.07 -11.49 4.34
CA TRP A 244 3.91 -11.40 5.23
C TRP A 244 2.69 -12.15 4.66
N GLN A 245 2.36 -11.91 3.38
CA GLN A 245 1.21 -12.57 2.74
C GLN A 245 1.39 -14.09 2.65
N SER A 246 2.57 -14.54 2.23
CA SER A 246 2.89 -15.97 2.18
C SER A 246 2.88 -16.61 3.58
N ALA A 247 3.44 -15.94 4.59
CA ALA A 247 3.42 -16.44 5.96
C ALA A 247 1.99 -16.54 6.52
N LEU A 248 1.12 -15.59 6.18
CA LEU A 248 -0.28 -15.61 6.59
C LEU A 248 -1.03 -16.80 5.98
N VAL A 249 -0.88 -17.04 4.67
CA VAL A 249 -1.47 -18.22 4.00
C VAL A 249 -0.95 -19.51 4.63
N MET A 250 0.36 -19.63 4.80
CA MET A 250 1.00 -20.80 5.40
C MET A 250 0.42 -21.08 6.79
N LEU A 251 0.27 -20.04 7.62
CA LEU A 251 -0.25 -20.18 8.97
C LEU A 251 -1.73 -20.61 8.99
N ILE A 252 -2.56 -20.04 8.11
CA ILE A 252 -3.98 -20.43 8.01
C ILE A 252 -4.11 -21.90 7.59
N VAL A 253 -3.34 -22.32 6.59
CA VAL A 253 -3.32 -23.72 6.15
C VAL A 253 -2.85 -24.62 7.30
N ALA A 254 -1.75 -24.26 7.98
CA ALA A 254 -1.26 -25.03 9.12
C ALA A 254 -2.31 -25.18 10.22
N LEU A 255 -2.93 -24.08 10.67
CA LEU A 255 -3.98 -24.10 11.69
C LEU A 255 -5.14 -25.02 11.31
N LYS A 256 -5.59 -24.98 10.05
CA LYS A 256 -6.66 -25.85 9.52
C LYS A 256 -6.29 -27.33 9.42
N VAL A 257 -5.00 -27.64 9.30
CA VAL A 257 -4.51 -29.03 9.25
C VAL A 257 -4.41 -29.63 10.64
N PHE A 258 -4.15 -28.79 11.66
CA PHE A 258 -4.04 -29.22 13.06
C PHE A 258 -5.36 -29.20 13.85
N LEU A 259 -6.40 -28.54 13.35
CA LEU A 259 -7.77 -28.48 13.91
C LEU A 259 -8.72 -29.41 13.15
#